data_AF-A0A9E2ABA3-F1
#
_entry.id   AF-A0A9E2ABA3-F1
#
_cell.length_a   1.000
_cell.length_b   1.000
_cell.length_c   1.000
_cell.angle_alpha   90.00
_cell.angle_beta   90.00
_cell.angle_gamma   90.00
#
_symmetry.space_group_name_H-M   'P 1'
#
loop_
_entity.id
_entity.type
_entity.pdbx_description
1 polymer ?
#
loop_
_entity_poly.entity_id
_entity_poly.type
_entity_poly.pdbx_seq_one_letter_code
_entity_poly.pdbx_strand_id
1 'polypeptide(L)' 'MSQRILVVCTGNRCRSQMAHGWLQSLLGDDAIVQSAGTDPRACT' A
#
# COMPACT_ATOMS: atom_id res chain seq x y z
N MET A 1 -7.27 -11.03 15.53
CA MET A 1 -7.66 -9.77 14.89
C MET A 1 -6.65 -9.51 13.80
N SER A 2 -7.06 -9.47 12.53
CA SER A 2 -6.13 -9.17 11.42
C SER A 2 -5.79 -7.69 11.44
N GLN A 3 -4.50 -7.37 11.43
CA GLN A 3 -4.02 -5.99 11.48
C GLN A 3 -4.32 -5.29 10.16
N ARG A 4 -4.86 -4.07 10.21
CA ARG A 4 -5.13 -3.26 9.02
C ARG A 4 -4.03 -2.23 8.83
N ILE A 5 -3.40 -2.24 7.67
CA ILE A 5 -2.25 -1.39 7.35
C ILE A 5 -2.57 -0.58 6.10
N LEU A 6 -2.51 0.74 6.21
CA LEU A 6 -2.67 1.66 5.08
C LEU A 6 -1.34 2.35 4.77
N VAL A 7 -0.82 2.13 3.56
CA VAL A 7 0.42 2.75 3.09
C VAL A 7 0.09 3.96 2.23
N VAL A 8 0.54 5.13 2.67
CA VAL A 8 0.24 6.40 1.99
C VAL A 8 1.50 7.00 1.37
N CYS A 9 1.39 7.44 0.11
CA CYS A 9 2.36 8.36 -0.48
C CYS A 9 1.65 9.52 -1.16
N THR A 10 2.36 10.41 -1.86
CA THR A 10 1.71 11.52 -2.57
C THR A 10 0.87 11.00 -3.74
N GLY A 11 1.46 10.28 -4.69
CA GLY A 11 0.81 9.96 -5.97
C GLY A 11 0.22 8.56 -6.14
N ASN A 12 0.20 7.73 -5.09
CA ASN A 12 -0.16 6.30 -5.14
C ASN A 12 0.45 5.46 -6.29
N ARG A 13 1.69 5.75 -6.70
CA ARG A 13 2.28 5.18 -7.93
C ARG A 13 3.59 4.42 -7.76
N CYS A 14 4.48 4.89 -6.88
CA CYS A 14 5.81 4.27 -6.68
C CYS A 14 5.94 3.70 -5.27
N ARG A 15 6.12 4.56 -4.27
CA ARG A 15 6.50 4.16 -2.90
C ARG A 15 5.40 3.35 -2.20
N SER A 16 4.15 3.83 -2.25
CA SER A 16 3.03 3.12 -1.62
C SER A 16 2.73 1.78 -2.29
N GLN A 17 2.88 1.69 -3.63
CA GLN A 17 2.67 0.43 -4.36
C GLN A 17 3.76 -0.60 -4.10
N MET A 18 5.04 -0.18 -4.04
CA MET A 18 6.12 -1.10 -3.65
C MET A 18 5.90 -1.61 -2.23
N ALA A 19 5.64 -0.72 -1.27
CA ALA A 19 5.43 -1.12 0.12
C ALA A 19 4.17 -2.00 0.31
N HIS A 20 3.09 -1.77 -0.44
CA HIS A 20 1.94 -2.68 -0.47
C HIS A 20 2.34 -4.09 -0.91
N GLY A 21 3.06 -4.23 -2.03
CA GLY A 21 3.50 -5.53 -2.52
C GLY A 21 4.43 -6.26 -1.54
N TRP A 22 5.37 -5.54 -0.92
CA TRP A 22 6.27 -6.09 0.10
C TRP A 22 5.50 -6.56 1.35
N LEU A 23 4.62 -5.72 1.90
CA LEU A 23 3.84 -6.06 3.10
C LEU A 23 2.87 -7.21 2.84
N GLN A 24 2.22 -7.23 1.67
CA GLN A 24 1.33 -8.34 1.29
C GLN A 24 2.11 -9.65 1.17
N SER A 25 3.34 -9.61 0.65
CA SER A 25 4.19 -10.81 0.52
C SER A 25 4.72 -11.31 1.86
N LEU A 26 4.97 -10.41 2.82
CA LEU A 26 5.53 -10.76 4.13
C LEU A 26 4.46 -11.18 5.14
N LEU A 27 3.30 -10.53 5.12
CA LEU A 27 2.24 -10.73 6.11
C LEU A 27 1.12 -11.66 5.61
N GLY A 28 1.04 -11.92 4.30
CA GLY A 28 0.04 -12.82 3.72
C GLY A 28 -1.38 -12.48 4.18
N ASP A 29 -2.05 -13.46 4.76
CA ASP A 29 -3.43 -13.34 5.27
C ASP A 29 -3.52 -12.85 6.72
N ASP A 30 -2.38 -12.65 7.41
CA ASP A 30 -2.34 -12.19 8.80
C ASP A 30 -2.66 -10.68 8.92
N ALA A 31 -2.55 -9.93 7.83
CA ALA A 31 -2.84 -8.51 7.77
C ALA A 31 -3.56 -8.10 6.48
N ILE A 32 -4.46 -7.12 6.59
CA ILE A 32 -5.10 -6.47 5.44
C ILE A 32 -4.26 -5.24 5.08
N VAL A 33 -3.59 -5.28 3.93
CA VAL A 33 -2.72 -4.21 3.44
C VAL A 33 -3.41 -3.43 2.31
N GLN A 34 -3.40 -2.10 2.40
CA GLN A 34 -3.98 -1.21 1.38
C GLN A 34 -3.02 -0.07 1.05
N SER A 35 -3.14 0.53 -0.15
CA SER A 35 -2.33 1.68 -0.58
C SER A 35 -3.19 2.87 -0.96
N ALA A 36 -2.72 4.09 -0.67
CA ALA A 36 -3.40 5.33 -1.02
C ALA A 36 -2.45 6.48 -1.38
N GLY A 37 -3.02 7.51 -1.99
CA GLY A 37 -2.34 8.74 -2.39
C GLY A 37 -3.03 9.97 -1.79
N THR A 38 -2.29 10.94 -1.28
CA THR A 38 -2.87 12.24 -0.87
C THR A 38 -3.26 13.11 -2.09
N ASP A 39 -2.57 12.89 -3.20
CA ASP A 39 -2.83 13.50 -4.51
C ASP A 39 -2.51 12.44 -5.59
N PRO A 40 -3.38 11.43 -5.77
CA PRO A 40 -3.12 10.31 -6.66
C PRO A 40 -2.85 10.79 -8.09
N ARG A 41 -1.72 10.37 -8.66
CA ARG A 41 -1.36 10.71 -10.04
C ARG A 41 -1.25 9.43 -10.84
N ALA A 42 -2.03 9.33 -11.92
CA ALA A 42 -1.86 8.28 -12.89
C ALA A 42 -0.46 8.36 -13.51
N CYS A 43 0.09 7.21 -13.89
CA CYS A 43 1.35 7.16 -14.62
C CYS A 43 1.07 7.55 -16.09
N THR A 44 0.91 8.85 -16.33
CA THR A 44 0.97 9.49 -17.65
C THR A 44 2.41 9.77 -18.02
#